data_AF-A0A3D3T077-F1
#
_entry.id   AF-A0A3D3T077-F1
#
_cell.length_a   1.000
_cell.length_b   1.000
_cell.length_c   1.000
_cell.angle_alpha   90.00
_cell.angle_beta   90.00
_cell.angle_gamma   90.00
#
_symmetry.space_group_name_H-M   'P 1'
#
loop_
_entity.id
_entity.type
_entity.pdbx_description
1 polymer ?
#
loop_
_entity_poly.entity_id
_entity_poly.type
_entity_poly.pdbx_seq_one_letter_code
_entity_poly.pdbx_strand_id
1 'polypeptide(L)'
;MKDFAEKLQRFAGAVEAQDGDAFGALFTEGAVYHDAIYGAIHGREAIAKMMAVDWYRDGDQWLWDMHEPVCDSERGYVRYVASFRSVNRFSEGKRVVAQGVGMFTFKDGLFDTYHEIANGTPALWDLNVRGEHLERVVKRIADSQRSSPSLAHHYRGVRS
;
A
#
# COMPACT_ATOMS: atom_id res chain seq x y z
N MET A 1 8.70 9.12 -15.57
CA MET A 1 7.52 8.82 -16.42
C MET A 1 6.72 10.11 -16.61
N LYS A 2 6.55 10.63 -17.84
CA LYS A 2 5.98 11.99 -18.05
C LYS A 2 4.55 12.16 -17.53
N ASP A 3 3.78 11.09 -17.47
CA ASP A 3 2.36 11.05 -17.06
C ASP A 3 2.15 10.48 -15.64
N PHE A 4 3.19 10.44 -14.79
CA PHE A 4 3.10 9.79 -13.48
C PHE A 4 1.97 10.33 -12.59
N ALA A 5 1.82 11.66 -12.50
CA ALA A 5 0.75 12.29 -11.72
C ALA A 5 -0.65 11.92 -12.24
N GLU A 6 -0.83 11.85 -13.56
CA GLU A 6 -2.11 11.45 -14.17
C GLU A 6 -2.42 9.97 -13.90
N LYS A 7 -1.41 9.09 -13.94
CA LYS A 7 -1.60 7.68 -13.56
C LYS A 7 -1.98 7.51 -12.10
N LEU A 8 -1.42 8.34 -11.21
CA LEU A 8 -1.79 8.33 -9.80
C LEU A 8 -3.22 8.82 -9.56
N GLN A 9 -3.71 9.78 -10.35
CA GLN A 9 -5.12 10.18 -10.32
C GLN A 9 -6.02 9.03 -10.79
N ARG A 10 -5.63 8.29 -11.83
CA ARG A 10 -6.36 7.09 -12.28
C ARG A 10 -6.31 5.98 -11.24
N PHE A 11 -5.18 5.81 -10.56
CA PHE A 11 -5.03 4.87 -9.45
C PHE A 11 -6.07 5.19 -8.37
N ALA A 12 -6.08 6.43 -7.88
CA ALA A 12 -7.00 6.86 -6.84
C ALA A 12 -8.46 6.68 -7.28
N GLY A 13 -8.81 7.20 -8.47
CA GLY A 13 -10.16 7.08 -8.99
C GLY A 13 -10.64 5.64 -9.18
N ALA A 14 -9.76 4.73 -9.62
CA ALA A 14 -10.10 3.32 -9.76
C ALA A 14 -10.33 2.64 -8.40
N VAL A 15 -9.53 2.99 -7.38
CA VAL A 15 -9.77 2.51 -6.01
C VAL A 15 -11.11 2.99 -5.49
N GLU A 16 -11.38 4.30 -5.58
CA GLU A 16 -12.62 4.91 -5.04
C GLU A 16 -13.89 4.39 -5.74
N ALA A 17 -13.77 4.05 -7.03
CA ALA A 17 -14.85 3.49 -7.85
C ALA A 17 -14.99 1.95 -7.75
N GLN A 18 -14.13 1.26 -6.98
CA GLN A 18 -14.04 -0.21 -6.96
C GLN A 18 -13.79 -0.81 -8.37
N ASP A 19 -13.08 -0.10 -9.25
CA ASP A 19 -12.84 -0.51 -10.62
C ASP A 19 -11.53 -1.31 -10.75
N GLY A 20 -11.65 -2.62 -10.56
CA GLY A 20 -10.52 -3.55 -10.64
C GLY A 20 -9.82 -3.54 -12.00
N ASP A 21 -10.58 -3.40 -13.08
CA ASP A 21 -10.04 -3.44 -14.44
C ASP A 21 -9.22 -2.19 -14.74
N ALA A 22 -9.76 -1.01 -14.40
CA ALA A 22 -9.04 0.26 -14.54
C ALA A 22 -7.79 0.30 -13.66
N PHE A 23 -7.86 -0.24 -12.44
CA PHE A 23 -6.72 -0.32 -11.53
C PHE A 23 -5.64 -1.24 -12.07
N GLY A 24 -6.00 -2.46 -12.47
CA GLY A 24 -5.07 -3.43 -13.06
C GLY A 24 -4.41 -2.92 -14.33
N ALA A 25 -5.12 -2.17 -15.18
CA ALA A 25 -4.58 -1.62 -16.42
C ALA A 25 -3.38 -0.67 -16.21
N LEU A 26 -3.16 -0.16 -15.00
CA LEU A 26 -1.99 0.66 -14.66
C LEU A 26 -0.69 -0.15 -14.50
N PHE A 27 -0.80 -1.47 -14.31
CA PHE A 27 0.32 -2.34 -13.98
C PHE A 27 0.77 -3.19 -15.17
N THR A 28 2.05 -3.56 -15.24
CA THR A 28 2.52 -4.59 -16.18
C THR A 28 1.88 -5.95 -15.89
N GLU A 29 1.87 -6.85 -16.87
CA GLU A 29 1.28 -8.19 -16.72
C GLU A 29 1.88 -8.95 -15.52
N GLY A 30 3.20 -8.87 -15.36
CA GLY A 30 3.97 -9.50 -14.28
C GLY A 30 4.26 -8.60 -13.08
N ALA A 31 3.54 -7.49 -12.92
CA ALA A 31 3.83 -6.51 -11.88
C ALA A 31 3.76 -7.11 -10.46
N VAL A 32 4.45 -6.48 -9.52
CA VAL A 32 4.39 -6.85 -8.10
C VAL A 32 3.91 -5.67 -7.26
N TYR A 33 2.84 -5.88 -6.50
CA TYR A 33 2.30 -4.92 -5.55
C TYR A 33 2.62 -5.37 -4.13
N HIS A 34 3.41 -4.60 -3.39
CA HIS A 34 3.70 -4.84 -1.98
C HIS A 34 2.76 -4.00 -1.12
N ASP A 35 1.66 -4.62 -0.71
CA ASP A 35 0.64 -4.04 0.18
C ASP A 35 1.08 -4.14 1.64
N ALA A 36 0.82 -3.10 2.44
CA ALA A 36 1.21 -3.06 3.85
C ALA A 36 0.49 -4.09 4.73
N ILE A 37 -0.67 -4.60 4.29
CA ILE A 37 -1.55 -5.54 5.00
C ILE A 37 -1.43 -6.94 4.39
N TYR A 38 -1.60 -7.05 3.08
CA TYR A 38 -1.69 -8.31 2.34
C TYR A 38 -0.33 -8.85 1.87
N GLY A 39 0.73 -8.04 1.93
CA GLY A 39 2.07 -8.42 1.47
C GLY A 39 2.19 -8.36 -0.06
N ALA A 40 3.06 -9.19 -0.62
CA ALA A 40 3.37 -9.17 -2.05
C ALA A 40 2.31 -9.89 -2.88
N ILE A 41 1.70 -9.19 -3.83
CA ILE A 41 0.76 -9.71 -4.82
C ILE A 41 1.41 -9.65 -6.20
N HIS A 42 1.38 -10.77 -6.91
CA HIS A 42 2.06 -10.94 -8.19
C HIS A 42 1.07 -11.05 -9.34
N GLY A 43 1.26 -10.23 -10.35
CA GLY A 43 0.50 -10.23 -11.60
C GLY A 43 -0.67 -9.26 -11.61
N ARG A 44 -0.90 -8.63 -12.77
CA ARG A 44 -1.94 -7.62 -12.99
C ARG A 44 -3.32 -8.06 -12.49
N GLU A 45 -3.75 -9.26 -12.87
CA GLU A 45 -5.08 -9.78 -12.53
C GLU A 45 -5.25 -9.97 -11.02
N ALA A 46 -4.21 -10.45 -10.34
CA ALA A 46 -4.23 -10.62 -8.90
C ALA A 46 -4.27 -9.26 -8.18
N ILE A 47 -3.54 -8.26 -8.70
CA ILE A 47 -3.55 -6.89 -8.18
C ILE A 47 -4.95 -6.26 -8.33
N ALA A 48 -5.56 -6.40 -9.51
CA ALA A 48 -6.93 -5.94 -9.77
C ALA A 48 -7.94 -6.57 -8.80
N LYS A 49 -7.85 -7.88 -8.61
CA LYS A 49 -8.70 -8.63 -7.68
C LYS A 49 -8.49 -8.22 -6.23
N MET A 50 -7.23 -8.07 -5.79
CA MET A 50 -6.92 -7.65 -4.42
C MET A 50 -7.63 -6.33 -4.11
N MET A 51 -7.50 -5.34 -4.99
CA MET A 51 -8.14 -4.04 -4.81
C MET A 51 -9.68 -4.18 -4.83
N ALA A 52 -10.27 -4.77 -5.87
CA ALA A 52 -11.72 -4.75 -6.05
C ALA A 52 -12.49 -5.69 -5.10
N VAL A 53 -11.83 -6.72 -4.56
CA VAL A 53 -12.46 -7.76 -3.75
C VAL A 53 -11.92 -7.81 -2.33
N ASP A 54 -10.60 -7.95 -2.15
CA ASP A 54 -10.04 -8.16 -0.81
C ASP A 54 -10.10 -6.90 0.03
N TRP A 55 -9.74 -5.73 -0.52
CA TRP A 55 -9.91 -4.46 0.17
C TRP A 55 -11.38 -4.16 0.48
N TYR A 56 -12.26 -4.35 -0.51
CA TYR A 56 -13.69 -4.09 -0.36
C TYR A 56 -14.45 -5.06 0.54
N ARG A 57 -13.89 -6.25 0.80
CA ARG A 57 -14.37 -7.18 1.82
C ARG A 57 -14.13 -6.64 3.23
N ASP A 58 -13.06 -5.88 3.44
CA ASP A 58 -12.61 -5.45 4.76
C ASP A 58 -12.98 -3.98 5.08
N GLY A 59 -13.27 -3.18 4.04
CA GLY A 59 -13.77 -1.82 4.16
C GLY A 59 -14.48 -1.30 2.91
N ASP A 60 -15.25 -0.23 3.04
CA ASP A 60 -15.87 0.48 1.91
C ASP A 60 -15.66 2.00 2.00
N GLN A 61 -16.24 2.75 1.06
CA GLN A 61 -16.09 4.21 0.99
C GLN A 61 -14.61 4.63 1.02
N TRP A 62 -13.82 3.99 0.17
CA TRP A 62 -12.40 4.26 0.03
C TRP A 62 -12.18 5.69 -0.48
N LEU A 63 -11.14 6.34 0.03
CA LEU A 63 -10.60 7.61 -0.47
C LEU A 63 -9.09 7.49 -0.56
N TRP A 64 -8.51 8.04 -1.63
CA TRP A 64 -7.07 7.99 -1.85
C TRP A 64 -6.53 9.31 -2.40
N ASP A 65 -5.76 10.01 -1.58
CA ASP A 65 -5.08 11.23 -2.00
C ASP A 65 -3.62 10.94 -2.34
N MET A 66 -3.18 11.47 -3.48
CA MET A 66 -1.82 11.34 -4.01
C MET A 66 -1.16 12.72 -4.05
N HIS A 67 -0.27 12.97 -3.09
CA HIS A 67 0.37 14.26 -2.89
C HIS A 67 1.81 14.28 -3.37
N GLU A 68 2.20 15.42 -3.96
CA GLU A 68 3.58 15.76 -4.30
C GLU A 68 4.30 14.65 -5.10
N PRO A 69 3.68 14.13 -6.19
CA PRO A 69 4.28 13.05 -6.94
C PRO A 69 5.56 13.52 -7.64
N VAL A 70 6.63 12.75 -7.48
CA VAL A 70 7.92 12.98 -8.14
C VAL A 70 8.38 11.70 -8.82
N CYS A 71 8.97 11.81 -10.01
CA CYS A 71 9.53 10.65 -10.69
C CYS A 71 10.69 11.03 -11.61
N ASP A 72 11.54 10.04 -11.88
CA ASP A 72 12.54 10.07 -12.93
C ASP A 72 12.20 9.04 -14.03
N SER A 73 13.18 8.60 -14.81
CA SER A 73 12.99 7.58 -15.85
C SER A 73 12.71 6.17 -15.30
N GLU A 74 13.16 5.86 -14.09
CA GLU A 74 13.13 4.52 -13.51
C GLU A 74 12.11 4.38 -12.38
N ARG A 75 11.94 5.42 -11.55
CA ARG A 75 11.23 5.34 -10.27
C ARG A 75 10.32 6.53 -10.01
N GLY A 76 9.27 6.29 -9.24
CA GLY A 76 8.34 7.30 -8.76
C GLY A 76 8.12 7.22 -7.26
N TYR A 77 7.89 8.37 -6.63
CA TYR A 77 7.53 8.48 -5.22
C TYR A 77 6.32 9.41 -5.09
N VAL A 78 5.43 9.08 -4.16
CA VAL A 78 4.26 9.88 -3.83
C VAL A 78 3.99 9.78 -2.34
N ARG A 79 3.66 10.89 -1.69
CA ARG A 79 3.10 10.84 -0.34
C ARG A 79 1.60 10.60 -0.47
N TYR A 80 1.05 9.61 0.20
CA TYR A 80 -0.37 9.30 0.09
C TYR A 80 -1.09 9.44 1.43
N VAL A 81 -2.41 9.64 1.34
CA VAL A 81 -3.37 9.39 2.42
C VAL A 81 -4.42 8.43 1.89
N ALA A 82 -4.64 7.32 2.59
CA ALA A 82 -5.66 6.34 2.27
C ALA A 82 -6.63 6.23 3.44
N SER A 83 -7.92 6.16 3.15
CA SER A 83 -8.92 5.93 4.18
C SER A 83 -10.07 5.07 3.70
N PHE A 84 -10.71 4.37 4.63
CA PHE A 84 -11.89 3.56 4.37
C PHE A 84 -12.77 3.50 5.62
N ARG A 85 -14.05 3.18 5.44
CA ARG A 85 -14.94 2.79 6.53
C ARG A 85 -14.81 1.28 6.71
N SER A 86 -14.46 0.83 7.91
CA SER A 86 -14.30 -0.59 8.18
C SER A 86 -15.65 -1.30 8.20
N VAL A 87 -15.72 -2.46 7.55
CA VAL A 87 -16.86 -3.41 7.64
C VAL A 87 -16.54 -4.62 8.53
N ASN A 88 -15.35 -4.64 9.12
CA ASN A 88 -14.94 -5.68 10.04
C ASN A 88 -15.75 -5.59 11.36
N ARG A 89 -16.24 -6.73 11.86
CA ARG A 89 -17.02 -6.84 13.11
C ARG A 89 -16.42 -6.15 14.34
N PHE A 90 -15.10 -5.98 14.41
CA PHE A 90 -14.42 -5.37 15.57
C PHE A 90 -14.30 -3.85 15.50
N SER A 91 -14.54 -3.27 14.32
CA SER A 91 -14.36 -1.85 14.02
C SER A 91 -15.43 -1.31 13.06
N GLU A 92 -16.57 -1.99 12.96
CA GLU A 92 -17.63 -1.68 12.00
C GLU A 92 -18.07 -0.22 12.08
N GLY A 93 -18.12 0.44 10.92
CA GLY A 93 -18.51 1.84 10.80
C GLY A 93 -17.41 2.85 11.16
N LYS A 94 -16.26 2.42 11.72
CA LYS A 94 -15.15 3.33 12.01
C LYS A 94 -14.43 3.74 10.72
N ARG A 95 -14.07 5.02 10.64
CA ARG A 95 -13.14 5.54 9.63
C ARG A 95 -11.72 5.17 10.04
N VAL A 96 -11.03 4.44 9.18
CA VAL A 96 -9.61 4.11 9.32
C VAL A 96 -8.84 5.01 8.38
N VAL A 97 -7.77 5.65 8.87
CA VAL A 97 -6.90 6.52 8.06
C VAL A 97 -5.46 6.05 8.21
N ALA A 98 -4.80 5.88 7.07
CA ALA A 98 -3.36 5.62 6.98
C ALA A 98 -2.73 6.65 6.05
N GLN A 99 -1.45 6.93 6.28
CA GLN A 99 -0.65 7.78 5.39
C GLN A 99 0.73 7.17 5.25
N GLY A 100 1.38 7.45 4.13
CA GLY A 100 2.67 6.84 3.84
C GLY A 100 3.32 7.39 2.59
N VAL A 101 4.31 6.65 2.11
CA VAL A 101 4.97 6.90 0.84
C VAL A 101 4.78 5.68 -0.06
N GLY A 102 4.22 5.89 -1.25
CA GLY A 102 4.18 4.92 -2.32
C GLY A 102 5.43 5.06 -3.20
N MET A 103 6.04 3.94 -3.55
CA MET A 103 7.28 3.83 -4.31
C MET A 103 7.02 2.94 -5.52
N PHE A 104 7.35 3.44 -6.70
CA PHE A 104 7.01 2.81 -7.97
C PHE A 104 8.27 2.56 -8.78
N THR A 105 8.28 1.47 -9.54
CA THR A 105 9.15 1.32 -10.71
C THR A 105 8.32 1.22 -11.97
N PHE A 106 8.94 1.54 -13.11
CA PHE A 106 8.25 1.60 -14.38
C PHE A 106 8.82 0.61 -15.39
N LYS A 107 7.96 0.08 -16.24
CA LYS A 107 8.33 -0.67 -17.44
C LYS A 107 7.27 -0.45 -18.51
N ASP A 108 7.71 -0.14 -19.72
CA ASP A 108 6.85 0.07 -20.90
C ASP A 108 5.67 1.03 -20.66
N GLY A 109 5.91 2.09 -19.87
CA GLY A 109 4.88 3.09 -19.58
C GLY A 109 3.83 2.66 -18.54
N LEU A 110 4.05 1.53 -17.84
CA LEU A 110 3.19 0.99 -16.78
C LEU A 110 3.97 0.85 -15.46
N PHE A 111 3.24 0.65 -14.36
CA PHE A 111 3.83 0.31 -13.07
C PHE A 111 4.29 -1.15 -13.08
N ASP A 112 5.57 -1.37 -12.85
CA ASP A 112 6.16 -2.71 -12.77
C ASP A 112 6.24 -3.21 -11.33
N THR A 113 6.55 -2.31 -10.40
CA THR A 113 6.41 -2.58 -8.97
C THR A 113 5.76 -1.40 -8.26
N TYR A 114 4.98 -1.72 -7.24
CA TYR A 114 4.53 -0.78 -6.21
C TYR A 114 4.97 -1.30 -4.85
N HIS A 115 5.47 -0.42 -4.00
CA HIS A 115 5.78 -0.71 -2.61
C HIS A 115 5.44 0.49 -1.75
N GLU A 116 4.93 0.26 -0.54
CA GLU A 116 4.64 1.34 0.38
C GLU A 116 5.31 1.22 1.75
N ILE A 117 5.63 2.39 2.32
CA ILE A 117 5.94 2.53 3.74
C ILE A 117 4.76 3.27 4.37
N ALA A 118 3.89 2.50 5.03
CA ALA A 118 2.70 3.02 5.69
C ALA A 118 2.97 3.33 7.17
N ASN A 119 2.48 4.46 7.65
CA ASN A 119 2.28 4.67 9.07
C ASN A 119 1.01 3.93 9.52
N GLY A 120 1.14 2.64 9.79
CA GLY A 120 0.02 1.77 10.16
C GLY A 120 -0.42 1.89 11.62
N THR A 121 0.33 2.56 12.50
CA THR A 121 0.01 2.58 13.95
C THR A 121 -1.34 3.24 14.26
N PRO A 122 -1.69 4.42 13.71
CA PRO A 122 -3.03 4.98 13.88
C PRO A 122 -4.13 4.07 13.31
N ALA A 123 -3.90 3.45 12.14
CA ALA A 123 -4.86 2.55 11.53
C ALA A 123 -5.13 1.31 12.40
N LEU A 124 -4.09 0.70 13.00
CA LEU A 124 -4.26 -0.40 13.96
C LEU A 124 -5.07 0.03 15.19
N TRP A 125 -4.91 1.28 15.63
CA TRP A 125 -5.74 1.83 16.70
C TRP A 125 -7.21 1.90 16.27
N ASP A 126 -7.52 2.49 15.12
CA ASP A 126 -8.89 2.64 14.64
C ASP A 126 -9.58 1.30 14.36
N LEU A 127 -8.83 0.33 13.83
CA LEU A 127 -9.25 -1.07 13.62
C LEU A 127 -9.46 -1.87 14.90
N ASN A 128 -9.31 -1.25 16.07
CA ASN A 128 -9.50 -1.89 17.37
C ASN A 128 -8.57 -3.11 17.59
N VAL A 129 -7.36 -3.08 17.03
CA VAL A 129 -6.32 -4.07 17.34
C VAL A 129 -5.74 -3.75 18.71
N ARG A 130 -5.90 -4.67 19.67
CA ARG A 130 -5.62 -4.43 21.10
C ARG A 130 -4.90 -5.60 21.78
N GLY A 131 -4.33 -5.33 22.96
CA GLY A 131 -3.74 -6.33 23.85
C GLY A 131 -2.69 -7.21 23.16
N GLU A 132 -2.75 -8.52 23.44
CA GLU A 132 -1.85 -9.52 22.85
C GLU A 132 -1.90 -9.57 21.31
N HIS A 133 -3.01 -9.16 20.68
CA HIS A 133 -3.06 -9.07 19.22
C HIS A 133 -2.18 -7.93 18.70
N LEU A 134 -2.28 -6.74 19.33
CA LEU A 134 -1.43 -5.61 18.97
C LEU A 134 0.06 -5.95 19.17
N GLU A 135 0.39 -6.58 20.30
CA GLU A 135 1.77 -7.02 20.58
C GLU A 135 2.28 -7.98 19.51
N ARG A 136 1.50 -9.00 19.13
CA ARG A 136 1.88 -9.94 18.06
C ARG A 136 2.08 -9.25 16.71
N VAL A 137 1.21 -8.31 16.34
CA VAL A 137 1.34 -7.56 15.07
C VAL A 137 2.60 -6.71 15.07
N VAL A 138 2.84 -5.94 16.14
CA VAL A 138 4.03 -5.08 16.26
C VAL A 138 5.30 -5.93 16.29
N LYS A 139 5.32 -7.04 17.04
CA LYS A 139 6.45 -7.95 17.10
C LYS A 139 6.77 -8.55 15.73
N ARG A 140 5.77 -9.00 14.97
CA ARG A 140 5.95 -9.53 13.62
C ARG A 140 6.58 -8.49 12.67
N ILE A 141 6.10 -7.24 12.73
CA ILE A 141 6.66 -6.14 11.92
C ILE A 141 8.13 -5.88 12.32
N ALA A 142 8.40 -5.81 13.62
CA ALA A 142 9.75 -5.58 14.14
C ALA A 142 10.72 -6.72 13.77
N ASP A 143 10.28 -7.98 13.86
CA ASP A 143 11.09 -9.15 13.49
C ASP A 143 11.39 -9.16 11.98
N SER A 144 10.40 -8.84 11.14
CA SER A 144 10.59 -8.68 9.69
C SER A 144 11.64 -7.63 9.37
N GLN A 145 11.54 -6.44 9.98
CA GLN A 145 12.53 -5.37 9.78
C GLN A 145 13.93 -5.79 10.26
N ARG A 146 14.03 -6.45 11.42
CA ARG A 146 15.31 -6.95 11.95
C ARG A 146 15.95 -8.01 11.08
N SER A 147 15.15 -8.82 10.39
CA SER A 147 15.64 -9.86 9.49
C SER A 147 16.19 -9.31 8.17
N SER A 148 15.93 -8.04 7.84
CA SER A 148 16.37 -7.43 6.59
C SER A 148 17.90 -7.27 6.54
N PRO A 149 18.58 -7.92 5.57
CA PRO A 149 20.04 -7.79 5.43
C PRO A 149 20.49 -6.34 5.16
N SER A 150 19.68 -5.55 4.46
CA SER A 150 20.02 -4.15 4.15
C SER A 150 20.05 -3.27 5.40
N LEU A 151 19.31 -3.63 6.45
CA LEU A 151 19.25 -2.91 7.72
C LEU A 151 20.23 -3.44 8.76
N ALA A 152 20.95 -4.52 8.47
CA ALA A 152 21.81 -5.18 9.45
C ALA A 152 22.89 -4.24 10.03
N HIS A 153 23.46 -3.36 9.20
CA HIS A 153 24.46 -2.38 9.65
C HIS A 153 23.85 -1.27 10.53
N HIS A 154 22.60 -0.86 10.26
CA HIS A 154 21.86 0.08 11.10
C HIS A 154 21.57 -0.49 12.50
N TYR A 155 21.21 -1.78 12.58
CA TYR A 155 21.00 -2.45 13.89
C TYR A 155 22.28 -2.63 14.69
N ARG A 156 23.42 -2.81 14.02
CA ARG A 156 24.73 -2.88 14.68
C ARG A 156 25.29 -1.50 15.07
N GLY A 157 24.80 -0.42 14.47
CA GLY A 157 25.31 0.93 14.69
C GLY A 157 26.71 1.19 14.09
N VAL A 158 27.17 0.34 13.18
CA VAL A 158 28.48 0.48 12.52
C VAL A 158 28.30 0.42 11.01
N ARG A 159 28.92 1.37 10.30
CA ARG A 159 29.09 1.28 8.84
C ARG A 159 30.31 0.40 8.60
N SER A 160 30.13 -0.73 7.92
CA SER A 160 31.24 -1.55 7.41
C SER A 160 32.13 -0.75 6.49
#